data_AF-A0A7K9HAJ8-F1
#
_entry.id   AF-A0A7K9HAJ8-F1
#
_cell.length_a   1.000
_cell.length_b   1.000
_cell.length_c   1.000
_cell.angle_alpha   90.00
_cell.angle_beta   90.00
_cell.angle_gamma   90.00
#
_symmetry.space_group_name_H-M   'P 1'
#
loop_
_entity.id
_entity.type
_entity.pdbx_description
1 polymer ?
#
loop_
_entity_poly.entity_id
_entity_poly.type
_entity_poly.pdbx_seq_one_letter_code
_entity_poly.pdbx_strand_id
1 'polypeptide(L)' 'AVKKKNPAVLLPIFPLNFVFAYQYDVGYGTLLQRIKADAENIMDTESALLELPKGPLTYEDLEKIRSQSKFLIDK' A
#
# COMPACT_ATOMS: atom_id res chain seq x y z
N ALA A 1 35.94 36.01 2.44
CA ALA A 1 35.11 35.44 1.36
C ALA A 1 33.72 36.07 1.31
N VAL A 2 32.90 36.02 2.38
CA VAL A 2 31.52 36.60 2.38
C VAL A 2 31.49 38.14 2.27
N LYS A 3 32.54 38.84 2.71
CA LYS A 3 32.70 40.31 2.56
C LYS A 3 32.81 40.79 1.11
N LYS A 4 33.13 39.91 0.16
CA LYS A 4 33.18 40.20 -1.28
C LYS A 4 31.97 39.48 -1.87
N LYS A 5 30.99 40.21 -2.41
CA LYS A 5 29.75 39.68 -3.01
C LYS A 5 30.05 38.85 -4.28
N ASN A 6 30.87 37.81 -4.17
CA ASN A 6 31.26 36.94 -5.26
C ASN A 6 30.30 35.73 -5.29
N PRO A 7 29.31 35.71 -6.20
CA PRO A 7 28.35 34.61 -6.29
C PRO A 7 29.01 33.27 -6.66
N ALA A 8 30.23 33.27 -7.20
CA ALA A 8 30.96 32.04 -7.53
C ALA A 8 31.28 31.15 -6.32
N VAL A 9 31.21 31.68 -5.10
CA VAL A 9 31.38 30.87 -3.87
C VAL A 9 30.17 29.94 -3.64
N LEU A 10 29.01 30.24 -4.22
CA LEU A 10 27.79 29.42 -4.13
C LEU A 10 27.68 28.38 -5.24
N LEU A 11 28.60 28.40 -6.21
CA LEU A 11 28.60 27.50 -7.37
C LEU A 11 28.58 26.00 -6.97
N PRO A 12 29.25 25.55 -5.88
CA PRO A 12 29.17 24.16 -5.41
C PRO A 12 27.79 23.75 -4.86
N ILE A 13 26.94 24.70 -4.47
CA ILE A 13 25.61 24.41 -3.93
C ILE A 13 24.71 23.79 -5.01
N PHE A 14 24.91 24.19 -6.27
CA PHE A 14 24.12 23.69 -7.39
C PHE A 14 24.19 22.16 -7.55
N PRO A 15 25.38 21.52 -7.68
CA PRO A 15 25.47 20.06 -7.73
C PRO A 15 25.10 19.40 -6.40
N LEU A 16 25.40 20.03 -5.26
CA LEU A 16 25.05 19.48 -3.93
C LEU A 16 23.54 19.38 -3.72
N ASN A 17 22.74 20.30 -4.28
CA ASN A 17 21.29 20.24 -4.22
C ASN A 17 20.71 18.96 -4.85
N PHE A 18 21.30 18.46 -5.94
CA PHE A 18 20.86 17.21 -6.56
C PHE A 18 21.07 16.01 -5.64
N VAL A 19 22.25 15.94 -5.00
CA VAL A 19 22.59 14.88 -4.05
C VAL A 19 21.67 14.95 -2.84
N PHE A 20 21.42 16.15 -2.32
CA PHE A 20 20.52 16.37 -1.20
C PHE A 20 19.08 15.97 -1.53
N ALA A 21 18.55 16.41 -2.67
CA ALA A 21 17.19 16.06 -3.10
C ALA A 21 17.02 14.56 -3.31
N TYR A 22 18.03 13.88 -3.87
CA TYR A 22 18.03 12.43 -4.01
C TYR A 22 18.02 11.72 -2.64
N GLN A 23 18.85 12.15 -1.69
CA GLN A 23 18.88 11.58 -0.35
C GLN A 23 17.57 11.81 0.41
N TYR A 24 16.96 12.98 0.22
CA TYR A 24 15.66 13.30 0.78
C TYR A 24 14.57 12.38 0.24
N ASP A 25 14.53 12.14 -1.08
CA ASP A 25 13.59 11.21 -1.72
C ASP A 25 13.77 9.76 -1.23
N VAL A 26 15.02 9.30 -1.14
CA VAL A 26 15.35 7.96 -0.64
C VAL A 26 15.05 7.79 0.85
N GLY A 27 15.20 8.85 1.66
CA GLY A 27 15.05 8.80 3.12
C GLY A 27 13.64 8.49 3.60
N TYR A 28 12.61 8.85 2.83
CA TYR A 28 11.21 8.57 3.17
C TYR A 28 10.79 7.12 2.80
N GLY A 29 11.66 6.39 2.12
CA GLY A 29 11.38 5.07 1.59
C GLY A 29 10.45 5.09 0.38
N THR A 30 10.46 4.01 -0.37
CA THR A 30 9.63 3.86 -1.56
C THR A 30 8.18 3.53 -1.17
N LEU A 31 7.22 3.85 -2.06
CA LEU A 31 5.84 3.39 -1.94
C LEU A 31 5.75 1.87 -1.71
N LEU A 32 6.62 1.11 -2.37
CA LEU A 32 6.69 -0.35 -2.25
C LEU A 32 7.00 -0.81 -0.82
N GLN A 33 7.89 -0.12 -0.11
CA GLN A 33 8.19 -0.44 1.28
C GLN A 33 6.97 -0.21 2.18
N ARG A 34 6.16 0.82 1.91
CA ARG A 34 4.92 1.07 2.66
C ARG A 34 3.86 0.05 2.40
N ILE A 35 3.60 -0.26 1.12
CA ILE A 35 2.64 -1.31 0.74
C ILE A 35 3.02 -2.64 1.42
N LYS A 36 4.31 -2.96 1.46
CA LYS A 36 4.80 -4.16 2.13
C LYS A 36 4.55 -4.11 3.65
N ALA A 37 4.89 -3.00 4.30
CA ALA A 37 4.67 -2.84 5.74
C ALA A 37 3.18 -2.92 6.11
N ASP A 38 2.31 -2.28 5.33
CA ASP A 38 0.87 -2.34 5.54
C ASP A 38 0.33 -3.76 5.33
N ALA A 39 0.82 -4.47 4.31
CA ALA A 39 0.45 -5.86 4.07
C ALA A 39 0.91 -6.78 5.22
N GLU A 40 2.12 -6.60 5.74
CA GLU A 40 2.61 -7.32 6.92
C GLU A 40 1.73 -7.03 8.15
N ASN A 41 1.36 -5.77 8.38
CA ASN A 41 0.45 -5.40 9.47
C ASN A 41 -0.92 -6.07 9.36
N ILE A 42 -1.51 -6.11 8.15
CA ILE A 42 -2.80 -6.79 7.92
C ILE A 42 -2.68 -8.29 8.21
N MET A 43 -1.60 -8.92 7.75
CA MET A 43 -1.35 -10.34 7.96
C MET A 43 -1.20 -10.71 9.44
N ASP A 44 -0.52 -9.85 10.22
CA ASP A 44 -0.20 -10.13 11.62
C ASP A 44 -1.28 -9.68 12.60
N THR A 45 -1.98 -8.58 12.31
CA THR A 45 -2.88 -7.93 13.28
C THR A 45 -4.35 -7.92 12.87
N GLU A 46 -4.65 -8.06 11.58
CA GLU A 46 -6.01 -7.90 11.03
C GLU A 46 -6.54 -9.18 10.38
N SER A 47 -6.40 -10.33 11.07
CA SER A 47 -6.82 -11.64 10.57
C SER A 47 -8.29 -11.69 10.11
N ALA A 48 -9.16 -10.89 10.73
CA ALA A 48 -10.57 -10.78 10.36
C ALA A 48 -10.79 -10.26 8.93
N LEU A 49 -9.88 -9.45 8.37
CA LEU A 49 -9.97 -8.99 6.97
C LEU A 49 -9.61 -10.11 5.97
N LEU A 50 -8.90 -11.14 6.43
CA LEU A 50 -8.50 -12.28 5.62
C LEU A 50 -9.55 -13.40 5.64
N GLU A 51 -10.53 -13.32 6.54
CA GLU A 51 -11.62 -14.29 6.61
C GLU A 51 -12.54 -14.17 5.40
N LEU A 52 -13.04 -15.31 4.93
CA LEU A 52 -13.99 -15.33 3.83
C LEU A 52 -15.27 -14.59 4.26
N PRO A 53 -15.79 -13.63 3.47
CA PRO A 53 -17.04 -12.98 3.79
C PRO A 53 -18.15 -14.03 3.87
N LYS A 54 -18.86 -14.07 5.01
CA LYS A 54 -19.89 -15.07 5.38
C LYS A 54 -19.37 -16.48 5.71
N GLY A 55 -18.06 -16.66 5.82
CA GLY A 55 -17.44 -17.94 6.17
C GLY A 55 -17.54 -18.98 5.05
N PRO A 56 -17.00 -20.19 5.29
CA PRO A 56 -17.03 -21.27 4.31
C PRO A 56 -18.45 -21.72 4.00
N LEU A 57 -18.67 -22.13 2.76
CA LEU A 57 -19.96 -22.60 2.28
C LEU A 57 -20.38 -23.87 3.02
N THR A 58 -21.52 -23.83 3.72
CA THR A 58 -22.05 -25.01 4.42
C THR A 58 -22.98 -25.83 3.54
N TYR A 59 -23.21 -27.09 3.91
CA TYR A 59 -24.19 -27.95 3.21
C TYR A 59 -25.61 -27.35 3.26
N GLU A 60 -25.99 -26.74 4.38
CA GLU A 60 -27.30 -26.09 4.51
C GLU A 60 -27.45 -24.89 3.58
N ASP A 61 -26.40 -24.07 3.46
CA ASP A 61 -26.38 -22.95 2.52
C ASP A 61 -26.49 -23.44 1.08
N LEU A 62 -25.78 -24.52 0.74
CA LEU A 62 -25.88 -25.18 -0.56
C LEU A 62 -27.28 -25.67 -0.86
N GLU A 63 -27.95 -26.31 0.10
CA GLU A 63 -29.30 -26.86 -0.11
C GLU A 63 -30.36 -25.75 -0.22
N LYS A 64 -30.18 -24.64 0.51
CA LYS A 64 -30.99 -23.42 0.34
C LYS A 64 -30.82 -22.81 -1.06
N ILE A 65 -29.58 -22.68 -1.55
CA ILE A 65 -29.31 -22.16 -2.91
C ILE A 65 -29.93 -23.09 -3.97
N ARG A 66 -29.80 -24.41 -3.80
CA ARG A 66 -30.36 -25.40 -4.74
C ARG A 66 -31.88 -25.39 -4.76
N SER A 67 -32.52 -25.33 -3.60
CA SER A 67 -33.99 -25.27 -3.51
C SER A 67 -34.56 -23.98 -4.09
N GLN A 68 -33.94 -22.83 -3.82
CA GLN A 68 -34.29 -21.56 -4.48
C GLN A 68 -34.13 -21.64 -6.00
N SER A 69 -33.04 -22.24 -6.48
CA SER A 69 -32.80 -22.38 -7.92
C SER A 69 -33.83 -23.28 -8.60
N LYS A 70 -34.24 -24.39 -7.97
CA LYS A 70 -35.33 -25.25 -8.45
C LYS A 70 -36.66 -24.51 -8.53
N PHE A 71 -37.01 -23.76 -7.47
CA PHE A 71 -38.24 -22.95 -7.43
C PHE A 71 -38.32 -21.90 -8.55
N LEU A 72 -37.18 -21.34 -8.97
CA LEU A 72 -37.13 -20.36 -10.07
C LEU A 72 -37.27 -21.00 -11.46
N ILE A 73 -36.91 -22.28 -11.62
CA ILE A 73 -37.03 -23.00 -12.89
C ILE A 73 -38.47 -23.52 -13.08
N ASP A 74 -39.16 -23.88 -11.99
CA ASP A 74 -40.52 -24.42 -12.02
C ASP A 74 -41.63 -23.34 -12.13
N LYS A 75 -41.29 -22.07 -12.32
CA LYS A 75 -42.22 -20.93 -12.41
C LYS A 75 -42.25 -20.31 -13.81
#